data_AF-A0A967P878-F1
#
_entry.id   AF-A0A967P878-F1
#
_cell.length_a   1.000
_cell.length_b   1.000
_cell.length_c   1.000
_cell.angle_alpha   90.00
_cell.angle_beta   90.00
_cell.angle_gamma   90.00
#
_symmetry.space_group_name_H-M   'P 1'
#
loop_
_entity.id
_entity.type
_entity.pdbx_description
1 polymer ?
#
loop_
_entity_poly.entity_id
_entity_poly.type
_entity_poly.pdbx_seq_one_letter_code
_entity_poly.pdbx_strand_id
1 'polypeptide(L)'
;MTKKELRRISVLDKLTKQYPDYAVPYYLLGRLFFNKWEFDIARDYLLHSERLGLPTDKLKLDNSRLLGISLYAGGQYDKARMTFESIYEKRKRGRFGSVAADFINRSKWAKVYSFNK
;
A
#
# COMPACT_ATOMS: atom_id res chain seq x y z
N MET A 1 -13.69 6.55 -13.78
CA MET A 1 -12.35 7.18 -13.80
C MET A 1 -12.41 8.41 -14.71
N THR A 2 -11.80 9.53 -14.34
CA THR A 2 -11.85 10.79 -15.11
C THR A 2 -10.83 10.81 -16.25
N LYS A 3 -11.04 11.67 -17.26
CA LYS A 3 -10.07 11.91 -18.35
C LYS A 3 -8.68 12.31 -17.82
N LYS A 4 -8.64 13.11 -16.76
CA LYS A 4 -7.40 13.51 -16.09
C LYS A 4 -6.69 12.33 -15.43
N GLU A 5 -7.44 11.42 -14.81
CA GLU A 5 -6.90 10.20 -14.19
C GLU A 5 -6.35 9.24 -15.23
N LEU A 6 -7.07 9.00 -16.33
CA LEU A 6 -6.61 8.20 -17.47
C LEU A 6 -5.29 8.74 -18.03
N ARG A 7 -5.20 10.06 -18.22
CA ARG A 7 -3.96 10.70 -18.68
C ARG A 7 -2.80 10.47 -17.69
N ARG A 8 -3.04 10.60 -16.39
CA ARG A 8 -2.01 10.35 -15.35
C ARG A 8 -1.54 8.90 -15.37
N ILE A 9 -2.44 7.94 -15.45
CA ILE A 9 -2.10 6.51 -15.54
C ILE A 9 -1.26 6.27 -16.79
N SER A 10 -1.68 6.78 -17.96
CA SER A 10 -0.93 6.62 -19.21
C SER A 10 0.49 7.19 -19.13
N VAL A 11 0.67 8.35 -18.50
CA VAL A 11 2.02 8.94 -18.32
C VAL A 11 2.87 8.08 -17.38
N LEU A 12 2.31 7.63 -16.26
CA LEU A 12 3.05 6.81 -15.30
C LEU A 12 3.39 5.43 -15.86
N ASP A 13 2.49 4.80 -16.62
CA ASP A 13 2.73 3.53 -17.32
C ASP A 13 3.84 3.65 -18.38
N LYS A 14 3.92 4.78 -19.09
CA LYS A 14 5.07 5.04 -19.98
C LYS A 14 6.37 5.16 -19.21
N LEU A 15 6.36 5.80 -18.03
CA LEU A 15 7.55 5.95 -17.19
C LEU A 15 8.02 4.62 -16.62
N THR A 16 7.13 3.73 -16.19
CA THR A 16 7.53 2.38 -15.72
C THR A 16 8.13 1.54 -16.83
N LYS A 17 7.72 1.74 -18.09
CA LYS A 17 8.33 1.07 -19.24
C LYS A 17 9.69 1.64 -19.62
N GLN A 18 9.85 2.97 -19.56
CA GLN A 18 11.09 3.64 -19.90
C GLN A 18 12.16 3.52 -18.80
N TYR A 19 11.73 3.51 -17.54
CA TYR A 19 12.58 3.45 -16.36
C TYR A 19 12.07 2.36 -15.40
N PRO A 20 12.24 1.08 -15.74
CA PRO A 20 11.67 -0.04 -14.98
C PRO A 20 12.19 -0.12 -13.54
N ASP A 21 13.40 0.36 -13.28
CA ASP A 21 13.99 0.35 -11.94
C ASP A 21 13.65 1.60 -11.12
N TYR A 22 12.87 2.54 -11.68
CA TYR A 22 12.47 3.73 -10.95
C TYR A 22 11.19 3.48 -10.14
N ALA A 23 11.32 3.42 -8.81
CA ALA A 23 10.23 3.05 -7.89
C ALA A 23 9.04 4.03 -7.86
N VAL A 24 9.28 5.33 -8.09
CA VAL A 24 8.27 6.38 -7.82
C VAL A 24 7.03 6.27 -8.73
N PRO A 25 7.14 6.05 -10.05
CA PRO A 25 5.99 5.78 -10.91
C PRO A 25 5.08 4.65 -10.42
N TYR A 26 5.66 3.53 -9.95
CA TYR A 26 4.90 2.40 -9.40
C TYR A 26 4.13 2.82 -8.14
N TYR A 27 4.78 3.52 -7.20
CA TYR A 27 4.10 4.02 -6.00
C TYR A 27 2.93 4.96 -6.36
N LEU A 28 3.11 5.84 -7.35
CA LEU A 28 2.07 6.76 -7.79
C LEU A 28 0.90 6.05 -8.47
N LEU A 29 1.16 4.99 -9.26
CA LEU A 29 0.12 4.11 -9.81
C LEU A 29 -0.63 3.41 -8.67
N GLY A 30 0.09 2.80 -7.73
CA GLY A 30 -0.49 2.16 -6.55
C GLY A 30 -1.41 3.09 -5.76
N ARG A 31 -0.96 4.32 -5.51
CA ARG A 31 -1.77 5.36 -4.84
C ARG A 31 -3.00 5.78 -5.66
N LEU A 32 -2.90 5.85 -6.98
CA LEU A 32 -4.04 6.17 -7.84
C LEU A 32 -5.12 5.10 -7.75
N PHE A 33 -4.75 3.83 -7.88
CA PHE A 33 -5.67 2.70 -7.76
C PHE A 33 -6.22 2.56 -6.34
N PHE A 34 -5.40 2.81 -5.31
CA PHE A 34 -5.86 2.85 -3.92
C PHE A 34 -6.99 3.87 -3.72
N ASN A 35 -6.84 5.09 -4.26
CA ASN A 35 -7.87 6.13 -4.17
C ASN A 35 -9.14 5.80 -4.97
N LYS A 36 -9.13 4.71 -5.74
CA LYS A 36 -10.28 4.17 -6.46
C LYS A 36 -10.85 2.91 -5.83
N TRP A 37 -10.34 2.52 -4.66
CA TRP A 37 -10.75 1.29 -3.97
C TRP A 37 -10.39 0.00 -4.74
N GLU A 38 -9.52 0.12 -5.75
CA GLU A 38 -8.98 -1.00 -6.54
C GLU A 38 -7.79 -1.61 -5.80
N PHE A 39 -8.06 -2.23 -4.64
CA PHE A 39 -7.02 -2.60 -3.68
C PHE A 39 -6.06 -3.67 -4.19
N ASP A 40 -6.52 -4.62 -5.00
CA ASP A 40 -5.66 -5.65 -5.58
C ASP A 40 -4.64 -5.04 -6.55
N ILE A 41 -5.10 -4.18 -7.45
CA ILE A 41 -4.22 -3.47 -8.40
C ILE A 41 -3.25 -2.55 -7.63
N ALA A 42 -3.77 -1.83 -6.63
CA ALA A 42 -2.95 -0.97 -5.79
C ALA A 42 -1.84 -1.76 -5.08
N ARG A 43 -2.16 -2.93 -4.49
CA ARG A 43 -1.21 -3.81 -3.81
C ARG A 43 -0.04 -4.15 -4.73
N ASP A 44 -0.32 -4.58 -5.96
CA ASP A 44 0.71 -5.09 -6.87
C ASP A 44 1.72 -3.98 -7.24
N TYR A 45 1.22 -2.77 -7.52
CA TYR A 45 2.08 -1.61 -7.74
C TYR A 45 2.87 -1.20 -6.49
N LEU A 46 2.24 -1.21 -5.31
CA LEU A 46 2.88 -0.79 -4.05
C LEU A 46 3.95 -1.79 -3.57
N LEU A 47 3.76 -3.09 -3.83
CA LEU A 47 4.79 -4.12 -3.62
C LEU A 47 5.97 -3.90 -4.57
N HIS A 48 5.68 -3.56 -5.83
CA HIS A 48 6.72 -3.32 -6.81
C HIS A 48 7.58 -2.09 -6.44
N SER A 49 6.96 -0.97 -6.03
CA SER A 49 7.70 0.19 -5.55
C SER A 49 8.47 -0.06 -4.26
N GLU A 50 7.95 -0.89 -3.36
CA GLU A 50 8.69 -1.29 -2.15
C GLU A 50 9.95 -2.08 -2.51
N ARG A 51 9.84 -3.04 -3.43
CA ARG A 51 10.97 -3.87 -3.90
C ARG A 51 12.07 -3.04 -4.58
N LEU A 52 11.70 -2.04 -5.37
CA LEU A 52 12.65 -1.16 -6.05
C LEU A 52 13.30 -0.13 -5.13
N GLY A 53 12.74 0.10 -3.93
CA GLY A 53 13.25 1.05 -2.96
C GLY A 53 12.88 2.50 -3.27
N LEU A 54 11.95 3.05 -2.48
CA LEU A 54 11.58 4.46 -2.60
C LEU A 54 12.66 5.39 -2.04
N PRO A 55 12.87 6.58 -2.63
CA PRO A 55 14.03 7.42 -2.34
C PRO A 55 13.98 8.15 -1.00
N THR A 56 12.84 8.18 -0.32
CA THR A 56 12.70 8.87 0.99
C THR A 56 11.90 8.04 1.98
N ASP A 57 12.20 8.19 3.26
CA ASP A 57 11.47 7.51 4.33
C ASP A 57 10.00 7.92 4.40
N LYS A 58 9.69 9.16 4.01
CA LYS A 58 8.30 9.62 3.90
C LYS A 58 7.52 8.84 2.84
N LEU A 59 8.13 8.60 1.68
CA LEU A 59 7.51 7.80 0.62
C LEU A 59 7.43 6.32 1.01
N LYS A 60 8.49 5.76 1.60
CA LYS A 60 8.46 4.38 2.14
C LYS A 60 7.33 4.20 3.14
N LEU A 61 7.17 5.13 4.08
CA LEU A 61 6.12 5.08 5.10
C LEU A 61 4.71 5.21 4.50
N ASP A 62 4.47 6.14 3.55
CA ASP A 62 3.15 6.24 2.90
C ASP A 62 2.86 4.99 2.08
N ASN A 63 3.85 4.47 1.33
CA ASN A 63 3.74 3.23 0.56
C ASN A 63 3.35 2.04 1.44
N SER A 64 4.08 1.78 2.53
CA SER A 64 3.76 0.67 3.43
C SER A 64 2.38 0.84 4.08
N ARG A 65 1.96 2.09 4.40
CA ARG A 65 0.59 2.32 4.91
C ARG A 65 -0.46 1.92 3.87
N LEU A 66 -0.32 2.38 2.63
CA LEU A 66 -1.27 2.06 1.56
C LEU A 66 -1.27 0.55 1.26
N LEU A 67 -0.08 -0.07 1.24
CA LEU A 67 0.09 -1.49 1.01
C LEU A 67 -0.60 -2.33 2.11
N GLY A 68 -0.39 -1.96 3.38
CA GLY A 68 -1.04 -2.64 4.51
C GLY A 68 -2.56 -2.60 4.43
N ILE A 69 -3.15 -1.45 4.05
CA ILE A 69 -4.60 -1.33 3.85
C ILE A 69 -5.05 -2.18 2.65
N SER A 70 -4.34 -2.14 1.52
CA SER A 70 -4.67 -2.95 0.35
C SER A 70 -4.59 -4.45 0.63
N LEU A 71 -3.58 -4.91 1.38
CA LEU A 71 -3.44 -6.29 1.82
C LEU A 71 -4.61 -6.70 2.72
N TYR A 72 -5.00 -5.84 3.66
CA TYR A 72 -6.15 -6.08 4.54
C TYR A 72 -7.44 -6.22 3.73
N ALA A 73 -7.68 -5.30 2.79
CA ALA A 73 -8.87 -5.33 1.94
C ALA A 73 -8.93 -6.60 1.07
N GLY A 74 -7.79 -7.09 0.58
CA GLY A 74 -7.68 -8.35 -0.16
C GLY A 74 -7.63 -9.61 0.71
N GLY A 75 -7.98 -9.53 2.00
CA GLY A 75 -8.02 -10.69 2.90
C GLY A 75 -6.67 -11.25 3.35
N GLN A 76 -5.56 -10.61 2.98
CA GLN A 76 -4.21 -11.04 3.34
C GLN A 76 -3.83 -10.52 4.73
N TYR A 77 -4.61 -10.91 5.74
CA TYR A 77 -4.56 -10.33 7.09
C TYR A 77 -3.22 -10.50 7.80
N ASP A 78 -2.54 -11.63 7.62
CA ASP A 78 -1.20 -11.84 8.22
C ASP A 78 -0.17 -10.87 7.66
N LYS A 79 -0.15 -10.69 6.33
CA LYS A 79 0.75 -9.75 5.67
C LYS A 79 0.41 -8.32 6.05
N ALA A 80 -0.88 -7.96 6.07
CA ALA A 80 -1.33 -6.65 6.53
C ALA A 80 -0.84 -6.36 7.96
N ARG A 81 -1.04 -7.30 8.89
CA ARG A 81 -0.56 -7.20 10.27
C ARG A 81 0.95 -6.95 10.31
N MET A 82 1.74 -7.77 9.63
CA MET A 82 3.20 -7.63 9.60
C MET A 82 3.64 -6.26 9.07
N THR A 83 2.99 -5.77 8.01
CA THR A 83 3.26 -4.43 7.45
C THR A 83 2.99 -3.34 8.49
N PHE A 84 1.87 -3.42 9.22
CA PHE A 84 1.55 -2.44 10.25
C PHE A 84 2.40 -2.57 11.52
N GLU A 85 2.83 -3.77 11.91
CA GLU A 85 3.80 -3.96 12.99
C GLU A 85 5.13 -3.25 12.67
N SER A 86 5.62 -3.38 11.43
CA SER A 86 6.82 -2.65 10.97
C SER A 86 6.65 -1.13 11.02
N ILE A 87 5.46 -0.61 10.66
CA ILE A 87 5.15 0.83 10.79
C ILE A 87 5.12 1.24 12.27
N TYR A 88 4.44 0.46 13.11
CA TYR A 88 4.27 0.74 14.52
C TYR A 88 5.62 0.81 15.24
N GLU A 89 6.52 -0.15 14.99
CA GLU A 89 7.86 -0.14 15.61
C GLU A 89 8.66 1.13 15.29
N LYS A 90 8.55 1.66 14.07
CA LYS A 90 9.25 2.88 13.65
C LYS A 90 8.56 4.17 14.12
N ARG A 91 7.24 4.12 14.32
CA ARG A 91 6.38 5.30 14.58
C ARG A 91 5.24 4.95 15.56
N LYS A 92 5.60 4.65 16.81
CA LYS A 92 4.64 4.26 17.87
C LYS A 92 3.62 5.35 18.22
N ARG A 93 4.03 6.62 18.16
CA ARG A 93 3.21 7.79 18.56
C ARG A 93 2.66 8.56 17.35
N GLY A 94 1.57 9.29 17.58
CA GLY A 94 0.91 10.11 16.57
C GLY A 94 0.09 9.31 15.56
N ARG A 95 -0.38 9.99 14.51
CA ARG A 95 -1.36 9.44 13.56
C ARG A 95 -0.94 8.09 12.97
N PHE A 96 0.33 7.93 12.57
CA PHE A 96 0.80 6.68 11.96
C PHE A 96 0.79 5.51 12.95
N GLY A 97 1.18 5.74 14.20
CA GLY A 97 1.14 4.72 15.25
C GLY A 97 -0.29 4.30 15.60
N SER A 98 -1.21 5.26 15.74
CA SER A 98 -2.62 4.96 16.01
C SER A 98 -3.27 4.16 14.87
N VAL A 99 -3.02 4.53 13.62
CA VAL A 99 -3.53 3.79 12.45
C VAL A 99 -2.93 2.38 12.38
N ALA A 100 -1.63 2.24 12.63
CA ALA A 100 -0.98 0.94 12.63
C ALA A 100 -1.54 0.02 13.73
N ALA A 101 -1.70 0.52 14.96
CA ALA A 101 -2.27 -0.24 16.06
C ALA A 101 -3.71 -0.72 15.76
N ASP A 102 -4.53 0.15 15.17
CA ASP A 102 -5.90 -0.20 14.74
C ASP A 102 -5.88 -1.34 13.71
N PHE A 103 -5.10 -1.23 12.64
CA PHE A 103 -5.04 -2.27 11.61
C PHE A 103 -4.39 -3.58 12.08
N ILE A 104 -3.46 -3.54 13.04
CA ILE A 104 -2.93 -4.76 13.69
C ILE A 104 -4.09 -5.51 14.37
N ASN A 105 -4.90 -4.81 15.15
CA ASN A 105 -6.05 -5.42 15.82
C ASN A 105 -7.10 -5.91 14.84
N ARG A 106 -7.47 -5.10 13.83
CA ARG A 106 -8.41 -5.51 12.78
C ARG A 106 -7.96 -6.76 12.05
N SER A 107 -6.68 -6.84 11.71
CA SER A 107 -6.11 -8.01 11.01
C SER A 107 -6.18 -9.28 11.86
N LYS A 108 -5.91 -9.18 13.17
CA LYS A 108 -6.05 -10.30 14.11
C LYS A 108 -7.50 -10.79 14.15
N TRP A 109 -8.45 -9.88 14.33
CA TRP A 109 -9.88 -10.21 14.38
C TRP A 109 -10.38 -10.80 13.06
N ALA A 110 -10.12 -10.13 11.94
CA ALA A 110 -10.57 -10.56 10.63
C ALA A 110 -10.07 -11.97 10.28
N LYS A 111 -8.81 -12.29 10.63
CA LYS A 111 -8.27 -13.64 10.48
C LYS A 111 -9.09 -14.69 11.22
N VAL A 112 -9.40 -14.46 12.50
CA VAL A 112 -10.20 -15.40 13.31
C VAL A 112 -11.57 -15.64 12.68
N TYR A 113 -12.25 -14.58 12.26
CA TYR A 113 -13.59 -14.70 11.65
C TYR A 113 -13.58 -15.30 10.25
N SER A 114 -12.51 -15.14 9.46
CA SER A 114 -12.41 -15.77 8.14
C SER A 114 -12.26 -17.29 8.18
N PHE A 115 -11.80 -17.87 9.30
CA PHE A 115 -11.70 -19.32 9.48
C PHE A 115 -12.96 -19.97 10.06
N ASN A 116 -13.90 -19.18 10.57
CA ASN A 116 -15.13 -19.66 11.21
C ASN A 116 -16.36 -19.59 10.27
N LYS A 117 -16.13 -19.48 8.95
CA LYS A 117 -17.14 -19.55 7.89
C LYS A 117 -16.89 -20.78 7.04
#